data_AF-A0A9X5BIA4-F1
#
_entry.id   AF-A0A9X5BIA4-F1
#
_cell.length_a   1.000
_cell.length_b   1.000
_cell.length_c   1.000
_cell.angle_alpha   90.00
_cell.angle_beta   90.00
_cell.angle_gamma   90.00
#
_symmetry.space_group_name_H-M   'P 1'
#
loop_
_entity.id
_entity.type
_entity.pdbx_description
1 polymer ?
#
loop_
_entity_poly.entity_id
_entity_poly.type
_entity_poly.pdbx_seq_one_letter_code
_entity_poly.pdbx_strand_id
1 'polypeptide(L)'
;MSVNGVTGGSNVYSTTYAAQSKNTETKSEAKTETSKGTTSAGAVYEPSGETAKTTKYKPDTNMIAKLKADADARTSQLQSLVEKMLTKQGQTYGNANDMWSILASGKFTVDPATKLQAQADIAEDGYWGVSQTSQRILDFAKALTGGDPSQIEKMRSAFEKGFKMAEKKWGGSLPDISQKTYDAVQKGFDDMAKEAGLTVED
;
A
#
# COMPACT_ATOMS: atom_id res chain seq x y z
N MET A 1 16.06 -3.76 -46.66
CA MET A 1 14.67 -4.20 -46.41
C MET A 1 14.74 -5.61 -45.84
N SER A 2 14.40 -5.78 -44.57
CA SER A 2 14.16 -7.10 -43.98
C SER A 2 12.97 -6.95 -43.05
N VAL A 3 11.83 -7.44 -43.52
CA VAL A 3 10.61 -7.61 -42.75
C VAL A 3 10.78 -8.87 -41.90
N ASN A 4 10.65 -8.76 -40.58
CA ASN A 4 10.53 -9.94 -39.73
C ASN A 4 9.25 -9.83 -38.90
N GLY A 5 8.42 -10.86 -39.05
CA GLY A 5 6.99 -10.86 -38.82
C GLY A 5 6.57 -10.66 -37.37
N VAL A 6 5.43 -9.96 -37.25
CA VAL A 6 4.53 -9.99 -36.10
C VAL A 6 4.10 -11.44 -35.87
N THR A 7 4.61 -12.03 -34.79
CA THR A 7 4.05 -13.23 -34.16
C THR A 7 3.43 -12.79 -32.84
N GLY A 8 2.16 -13.15 -32.65
CA GLY A 8 1.30 -12.67 -31.57
C GLY A 8 1.87 -12.94 -30.18
N GLY A 9 2.09 -11.87 -29.43
CA GLY A 9 2.41 -11.91 -28.01
C GLY A 9 1.15 -12.06 -27.17
N SER A 10 0.63 -13.28 -27.09
CA SER A 10 -0.23 -13.68 -25.97
C SER A 10 0.68 -14.09 -24.81
N ASN A 11 1.14 -13.11 -24.00
CA ASN A 11 1.51 -13.31 -22.59
C ASN A 11 1.91 -11.97 -21.96
N VAL A 12 1.03 -11.37 -21.17
CA VAL A 12 1.38 -10.23 -20.28
C VAL A 12 1.02 -10.55 -18.82
N TYR A 13 0.63 -11.79 -18.51
CA TYR A 13 0.26 -12.22 -17.17
C TYR A 13 1.29 -13.18 -16.60
N SER A 14 2.36 -12.62 -16.07
CA SER A 14 3.19 -13.32 -15.09
C SER A 14 3.72 -12.31 -14.07
N THR A 15 2.89 -12.04 -13.05
CA THR A 15 3.37 -11.49 -11.77
C THR A 15 3.61 -12.68 -10.86
N THR A 16 4.85 -13.17 -10.82
CA THR A 16 5.32 -14.11 -9.80
C THR A 16 6.00 -13.31 -8.71
N TYR A 17 5.37 -13.22 -7.54
CA TYR A 17 6.09 -12.99 -6.29
C TYR A 17 5.63 -14.04 -5.28
N ALA A 18 6.51 -15.01 -5.06
CA ALA A 18 6.40 -15.99 -3.99
C ALA A 18 6.55 -15.27 -2.65
N ALA A 19 5.56 -15.43 -1.78
CA ALA A 19 5.67 -15.11 -0.37
C ALA A 19 6.68 -16.06 0.28
N GLN A 20 7.76 -15.52 0.84
CA GLN A 20 8.59 -16.25 1.79
C GLN A 20 8.33 -15.69 3.19
N SER A 21 7.43 -16.36 3.90
CA SER A 21 7.40 -16.37 5.36
C SER A 21 8.52 -17.27 5.86
N LYS A 22 9.31 -16.81 6.84
CA LYS A 22 9.73 -17.63 7.98
C LYS A 22 10.26 -16.79 9.12
N ASN A 23 9.48 -16.82 10.19
CA ASN A 23 9.84 -16.49 11.56
C ASN A 23 10.84 -17.54 12.10
N THR A 24 11.87 -17.11 12.83
CA THR A 24 12.51 -17.93 13.87
C THR A 24 13.16 -17.01 14.91
N GLU A 25 12.54 -16.95 16.09
CA GLU A 25 13.19 -16.59 17.35
C GLU A 25 14.31 -17.59 17.69
N THR A 26 15.34 -17.15 18.43
CA THR A 26 15.74 -17.73 19.75
C THR A 26 17.11 -17.19 20.22
N LYS A 27 17.05 -16.36 21.29
CA LYS A 27 17.79 -16.43 22.58
C LYS A 27 19.34 -16.46 22.66
N SER A 28 19.82 -15.39 23.31
CA SER A 28 20.83 -15.18 24.37
C SER A 28 21.93 -16.18 24.78
N GLU A 29 23.03 -15.55 25.24
CA GLU A 29 24.13 -15.95 26.17
C GLU A 29 25.48 -16.30 25.52
N ALA A 30 26.66 -16.04 26.09
CA ALA A 30 27.26 -15.04 27.00
C ALA A 30 28.77 -15.43 27.13
N LYS A 31 29.61 -14.50 27.63
CA LYS A 31 30.96 -14.71 28.24
C LYS A 31 32.17 -14.97 27.30
N THR A 32 33.41 -14.46 27.49
CA THR A 32 34.10 -13.69 28.57
C THR A 32 35.48 -13.15 28.07
N GLU A 33 35.96 -12.03 28.65
CA GLU A 33 37.37 -11.70 29.07
C GLU A 33 38.48 -11.36 28.02
N THR A 34 39.49 -10.49 28.24
CA THR A 34 40.10 -9.89 29.47
C THR A 34 41.07 -8.70 29.18
N SER A 35 41.11 -7.71 30.13
CA SER A 35 42.18 -6.73 30.52
C SER A 35 42.67 -5.65 29.52
N LYS A 36 43.07 -4.40 29.92
CA LYS A 36 43.92 -3.95 31.05
C LYS A 36 43.94 -2.39 31.16
N GLY A 37 44.00 -1.83 32.38
CA GLY A 37 44.87 -0.67 32.69
C GLY A 37 44.30 0.70 33.11
N THR A 38 44.01 0.85 34.41
CA THR A 38 44.35 1.93 35.38
C THR A 38 44.50 3.42 34.96
N THR A 39 43.71 4.34 35.55
CA THR A 39 44.12 5.33 36.59
C THR A 39 42.97 6.28 36.99
N SER A 40 43.03 6.74 38.24
CA SER A 40 41.99 7.42 39.04
C SER A 40 41.94 8.94 38.86
N ALA A 41 40.74 9.53 38.82
CA ALA A 41 40.43 10.85 39.38
C ALA A 41 38.90 10.98 39.58
N GLY A 42 38.47 11.34 40.79
CA GLY A 42 37.06 11.34 41.19
C GLY A 42 36.20 12.40 40.49
N ALA A 43 34.98 12.00 40.15
CA ALA A 43 33.85 12.89 39.89
C ALA A 43 32.54 12.21 40.35
N VAL A 44 31.65 13.02 40.89
CA VAL A 44 30.41 12.68 41.62
C VAL A 44 29.20 12.68 40.67
N TYR A 45 28.16 11.92 41.03
CA TYR A 45 26.73 12.02 40.63
C TYR A 45 26.27 11.48 39.25
N GLU A 46 25.36 10.49 39.23
CA GLU A 46 23.89 10.64 39.18
C GLU A 46 23.24 9.24 39.37
N PRO A 47 22.10 9.10 40.10
CA PRO A 47 21.34 7.85 40.07
C PRO A 47 20.80 7.66 38.65
N SER A 48 21.09 6.48 38.07
CA SER A 48 20.64 6.05 36.75
C SER A 48 19.12 6.12 36.64
N GLY A 49 18.59 7.29 36.27
CA GLY A 49 17.27 7.39 35.68
C GLY A 49 17.27 6.51 34.44
N GLU A 50 16.40 5.51 34.42
CA GLU A 50 16.16 4.67 33.26
C GLU A 50 16.04 5.58 32.04
N THR A 51 17.03 5.50 31.16
CA THR A 51 16.95 6.16 29.87
C THR A 51 15.81 5.48 29.13
N ALA A 52 14.66 6.13 29.13
CA ALA A 52 13.54 5.79 28.26
C ALA A 52 14.15 5.58 26.87
N LYS A 53 14.12 4.34 26.38
CA LYS A 53 14.55 4.01 25.02
C LYS A 53 13.68 4.84 24.09
N THR A 54 14.22 5.96 23.59
CA THR A 54 13.55 6.76 22.58
C THR A 54 13.54 5.93 21.30
N THR A 55 12.44 5.22 21.06
CA THR A 55 12.22 4.49 19.81
C THR A 55 12.25 5.52 18.69
N LYS A 56 13.31 5.50 17.88
CA LYS A 56 13.45 6.41 16.74
C LYS A 56 12.64 5.85 15.57
N TYR A 57 11.43 6.35 15.40
CA TYR A 57 10.61 6.05 14.23
C TYR A 57 11.18 6.78 13.01
N LYS A 58 11.44 6.05 11.94
CA LYS A 58 11.97 6.60 10.69
C LYS A 58 11.19 6.04 9.50
N PRO A 59 10.88 6.88 8.50
CA PRO A 59 10.23 6.39 7.29
C PRO A 59 11.05 5.31 6.60
N ASP A 60 10.39 4.25 6.13
CA ASP A 60 10.98 3.25 5.24
C ASP A 60 10.89 3.75 3.80
N THR A 61 11.92 4.50 3.39
CA THR A 61 12.00 5.12 2.06
C THR A 61 12.01 4.11 0.93
N ASN A 62 12.55 2.90 1.15
CA ASN A 62 12.61 1.87 0.12
C ASN A 62 11.23 1.26 -0.12
N MET A 63 10.50 0.96 0.96
CA MET A 63 9.13 0.47 0.85
C MET A 63 8.21 1.54 0.23
N ILE A 64 8.33 2.81 0.66
CA ILE A 64 7.59 3.93 0.07
C ILE A 64 7.85 4.01 -1.44
N ALA A 65 9.11 3.99 -1.86
CA ALA A 65 9.48 4.08 -3.27
C ALA A 65 8.94 2.89 -4.08
N LYS A 66 9.01 1.68 -3.52
CA LYS A 66 8.48 0.47 -4.16
C LYS A 66 6.97 0.53 -4.33
N LEU A 67 6.22 0.84 -3.27
CA LEU A 67 4.77 0.93 -3.31
C LEU A 67 4.30 2.05 -4.25
N LYS A 68 5.01 3.19 -4.28
CA LYS A 68 4.73 4.27 -5.23
C LYS A 68 4.94 3.83 -6.67
N ALA A 69 6.09 3.20 -6.97
CA ALA A 69 6.40 2.73 -8.32
C ALA A 69 5.39 1.69 -8.81
N ASP A 70 4.97 0.78 -7.93
CA ASP A 70 3.95 -0.23 -8.23
C ASP A 70 2.58 0.42 -8.50
N ALA A 71 2.16 1.38 -7.66
CA ALA A 71 0.93 2.13 -7.87
C ALA A 71 0.94 2.93 -9.19
N ASP A 72 2.06 3.60 -9.51
CA ASP A 72 2.21 4.39 -10.75
C ASP A 72 2.18 3.49 -11.99
N ALA A 73 2.89 2.35 -11.95
CA ALA A 73 2.90 1.37 -13.04
C ALA A 73 1.50 0.80 -13.29
N ARG A 74 0.79 0.42 -12.23
CA ARG A 74 -0.56 -0.15 -12.31
C ARG A 74 -1.61 0.87 -12.74
N THR A 75 -1.48 2.12 -12.30
CA THR A 75 -2.34 3.21 -12.75
C THR A 75 -2.16 3.48 -14.25
N SER A 76 -0.91 3.48 -14.73
CA SER A 76 -0.61 3.66 -16.16
C SER A 76 -1.16 2.52 -17.00
N GLN A 77 -1.05 1.27 -16.52
CA GLN A 77 -1.64 0.10 -17.17
C GLN A 77 -3.16 0.21 -17.25
N LEU A 78 -3.83 0.60 -16.17
CA LEU A 78 -5.28 0.80 -16.13
C LEU A 78 -5.69 1.87 -17.14
N GLN A 79 -5.02 3.02 -17.16
CA GLN A 79 -5.31 4.10 -18.11
C GLN A 79 -5.20 3.61 -19.56
N SER A 80 -4.12 2.89 -19.91
CA SER A 80 -3.95 2.35 -21.26
C SER A 80 -5.03 1.32 -21.63
N LEU A 81 -5.46 0.49 -20.68
CA LEU A 81 -6.52 -0.49 -20.89
C LEU A 81 -7.86 0.21 -21.18
N VAL A 82 -8.22 1.19 -20.35
CA VAL A 82 -9.49 1.91 -20.51
C VAL A 82 -9.45 2.75 -21.80
N GLU A 83 -8.35 3.41 -22.12
CA GLU A 83 -8.14 4.12 -23.39
C GLU A 83 -8.39 3.20 -24.59
N LYS A 84 -7.75 2.02 -24.62
CA LYS A 84 -7.93 1.04 -25.70
C LYS A 84 -9.38 0.54 -25.75
N MET A 85 -10.01 0.33 -24.60
CA MET A 85 -11.38 -0.16 -24.50
C MET A 85 -12.40 0.87 -25.01
N LEU A 86 -12.23 2.15 -24.68
CA LEU A 86 -13.09 3.24 -25.17
C LEU A 86 -12.87 3.51 -26.66
N THR A 87 -11.61 3.52 -27.11
CA THR A 87 -11.27 3.74 -28.52
C THR A 87 -11.87 2.63 -29.40
N LYS A 88 -11.80 1.37 -28.98
CA LYS A 88 -12.44 0.24 -29.68
C LYS A 88 -13.97 0.36 -29.80
N GLN A 89 -14.60 1.10 -28.89
CA GLN A 89 -16.04 1.36 -28.88
C GLN A 89 -16.43 2.65 -29.60
N GLY A 90 -15.48 3.29 -30.30
CA GLY A 90 -15.71 4.54 -31.02
C GLY A 90 -15.99 5.74 -30.11
N GLN A 91 -15.70 5.64 -28.80
CA GLN A 91 -15.84 6.74 -27.86
C GLN A 91 -14.57 7.60 -27.86
N THR A 92 -14.69 8.88 -28.21
CA THR A 92 -13.61 9.87 -28.09
C THR A 92 -13.80 10.65 -26.80
N TYR A 93 -12.76 10.76 -25.96
CA TYR A 93 -12.77 11.54 -24.72
C TYR A 93 -11.74 12.68 -24.77
N GLY A 94 -12.09 13.84 -24.21
CA GLY A 94 -11.27 15.06 -24.31
C GLY A 94 -10.21 15.18 -23.22
N ASN A 95 -10.41 14.56 -22.05
CA ASN A 95 -9.45 14.53 -20.94
C ASN A 95 -9.69 13.35 -19.96
N ALA A 96 -8.82 13.22 -18.95
CA ALA A 96 -8.87 12.14 -17.95
C ALA A 96 -10.05 12.19 -16.96
N ASN A 97 -10.71 13.34 -16.76
CA ASN A 97 -11.93 13.40 -15.93
C ASN A 97 -13.15 12.85 -16.70
N ASP A 98 -13.15 12.98 -18.03
CA ASP A 98 -14.18 12.38 -18.90
C ASP A 98 -14.12 10.84 -18.82
N MET A 99 -12.90 10.30 -18.71
CA MET A 99 -12.66 8.86 -18.52
C MET A 99 -13.40 8.29 -17.30
N TRP A 100 -13.23 8.93 -16.13
CA TRP A 100 -13.88 8.47 -14.89
C TRP A 100 -15.39 8.56 -14.96
N SER A 101 -15.91 9.61 -15.60
CA SER A 101 -17.35 9.79 -15.80
C SER A 101 -17.93 8.68 -16.71
N ILE A 102 -17.22 8.30 -17.77
CA ILE A 102 -17.63 7.19 -18.64
C ILE A 102 -17.63 5.87 -17.87
N LEU A 103 -16.58 5.60 -17.09
CA LEU A 103 -16.50 4.40 -16.25
C LEU A 103 -17.62 4.36 -15.19
N ALA A 104 -17.86 5.48 -14.50
CA ALA A 104 -18.92 5.60 -13.50
C ALA A 104 -20.32 5.40 -14.10
N SER A 105 -20.52 5.77 -15.37
CA SER A 105 -21.80 5.56 -16.06
C SER A 105 -22.12 4.08 -16.32
N GLY A 106 -21.12 3.19 -16.29
CA GLY A 106 -21.27 1.78 -16.64
C GLY A 106 -21.57 1.51 -18.12
N LYS A 107 -21.59 2.55 -18.97
CA LYS A 107 -21.95 2.44 -20.40
C LYS A 107 -20.75 2.04 -21.26
N PHE A 108 -20.21 0.86 -20.99
CA PHE A 108 -19.12 0.29 -21.77
C PHE A 108 -19.31 -1.22 -21.92
N THR A 109 -18.70 -1.76 -22.96
CA THR A 109 -18.65 -3.20 -23.24
C THR A 109 -17.27 -3.73 -22.88
N VAL A 110 -17.25 -4.90 -22.26
CA VAL A 110 -16.03 -5.62 -21.90
C VAL A 110 -16.14 -6.99 -22.53
N ASP A 111 -15.07 -7.42 -23.22
CA ASP A 111 -15.02 -8.77 -23.75
C ASP A 111 -14.97 -9.81 -22.61
N PRO A 112 -15.41 -11.05 -22.83
CA PRO A 112 -15.49 -12.06 -21.79
C PRO A 112 -14.15 -12.35 -21.08
N ALA A 113 -13.02 -12.30 -21.80
CA ALA A 113 -11.71 -12.59 -21.23
C ALA A 113 -11.26 -11.46 -20.29
N THR A 114 -11.41 -10.21 -20.71
CA THR A 114 -11.12 -9.05 -19.86
C THR A 114 -12.02 -9.03 -18.62
N LYS A 115 -13.30 -9.40 -18.75
CA LYS A 115 -14.21 -9.50 -17.61
C LYS A 115 -13.77 -10.56 -16.60
N LEU A 116 -13.38 -11.74 -17.09
CA LEU A 116 -12.93 -12.85 -16.25
C LEU A 116 -11.63 -12.50 -15.51
N GLN A 117 -10.69 -11.83 -16.19
CA GLN A 117 -9.49 -11.34 -15.54
C GLN A 117 -9.80 -10.27 -14.49
N ALA A 118 -10.67 -9.31 -14.80
CA ALA A 118 -11.06 -8.29 -13.83
C ALA A 118 -11.72 -8.90 -12.58
N GLN A 119 -12.53 -9.95 -12.76
CA GLN A 119 -13.12 -10.71 -11.64
C GLN A 119 -12.06 -11.41 -10.78
N ALA A 120 -11.04 -12.00 -11.40
CA ALA A 120 -9.91 -12.61 -10.69
C ALA A 120 -9.06 -11.53 -9.98
N ASP A 121 -8.84 -10.39 -10.61
CA ASP A 121 -8.04 -9.31 -10.04
C ASP A 121 -8.71 -8.68 -8.81
N ILE A 122 -10.05 -8.62 -8.77
CA ILE A 122 -10.80 -8.08 -7.61
C ILE A 122 -11.23 -9.15 -6.60
N ALA A 123 -10.89 -10.42 -6.84
CA ALA A 123 -11.13 -11.49 -5.89
C ALA A 123 -10.37 -11.25 -4.58
N GLU A 124 -10.67 -12.01 -3.54
CA GLU A 124 -10.08 -11.82 -2.20
C GLU A 124 -8.55 -11.94 -2.20
N ASP A 125 -8.02 -12.89 -2.97
CA ASP A 125 -6.59 -13.11 -3.24
C ASP A 125 -6.09 -12.30 -4.45
N GLY A 126 -7.00 -11.68 -5.19
CA GLY A 126 -6.73 -10.86 -6.34
C GLY A 126 -5.92 -9.61 -5.96
N TYR A 127 -5.10 -9.14 -6.88
CA TYR A 127 -4.26 -7.97 -6.62
C TYR A 127 -5.06 -6.75 -6.18
N TRP A 128 -6.21 -6.45 -6.80
CA TRP A 128 -7.14 -5.38 -6.45
C TRP A 128 -8.22 -5.78 -5.44
N GLY A 129 -8.09 -6.96 -4.83
CA GLY A 129 -8.94 -7.41 -3.75
C GLY A 129 -8.94 -6.45 -2.56
N VAL A 130 -10.03 -6.49 -1.78
CA VAL A 130 -10.23 -5.65 -0.59
C VAL A 130 -9.07 -5.82 0.41
N SER A 131 -8.72 -7.06 0.73
CA SER A 131 -7.64 -7.37 1.68
C SER A 131 -6.28 -6.89 1.17
N GLN A 132 -5.94 -7.20 -0.08
CA GLN A 132 -4.66 -6.81 -0.67
C GLN A 132 -4.51 -5.28 -0.79
N THR A 133 -5.57 -4.59 -1.20
CA THR A 133 -5.54 -3.13 -1.38
C THR A 133 -5.48 -2.40 -0.05
N SER A 134 -6.29 -2.82 0.93
CA SER A 134 -6.23 -2.25 2.28
C SER A 134 -4.87 -2.46 2.94
N GLN A 135 -4.29 -3.66 2.83
CA GLN A 135 -2.97 -3.94 3.38
C GLN A 135 -1.89 -3.02 2.78
N ARG A 136 -1.88 -2.83 1.45
CA ARG A 136 -0.91 -1.91 0.81
C ARG A 136 -1.05 -0.46 1.30
N ILE A 137 -2.27 -0.01 1.57
CA ILE A 137 -2.52 1.34 2.12
C ILE A 137 -1.97 1.44 3.54
N LEU A 138 -2.21 0.43 4.37
CA LEU A 138 -1.71 0.37 5.75
C LEU A 138 -0.19 0.24 5.81
N ASP A 139 0.40 -0.57 4.93
CA ASP A 139 1.85 -0.70 4.77
C ASP A 139 2.48 0.62 4.35
N PHE A 140 1.84 1.36 3.46
CA PHE A 140 2.29 2.69 3.07
C PHE A 140 2.24 3.69 4.24
N ALA A 141 1.14 3.67 5.01
CA ALA A 141 1.01 4.50 6.21
C ALA A 141 2.11 4.16 7.24
N LYS A 142 2.33 2.87 7.51
CA LYS A 142 3.38 2.40 8.41
C LYS A 142 4.77 2.74 7.91
N ALA A 143 5.03 2.61 6.62
CA ALA A 143 6.30 2.97 6.01
C ALA A 143 6.55 4.49 6.10
N LEU A 144 5.52 5.33 5.95
CA LEU A 144 5.64 6.78 6.12
C LEU A 144 5.96 7.20 7.56
N THR A 145 5.33 6.57 8.54
CA THR A 145 5.48 6.94 9.95
C THR A 145 6.64 6.22 10.63
N GLY A 146 7.22 5.21 9.98
CA GLY A 146 8.16 4.30 10.62
C GLY A 146 7.52 3.42 11.69
N GLY A 147 6.18 3.28 11.66
CA GLY A 147 5.40 2.60 12.68
C GLY A 147 5.17 3.40 13.96
N ASP A 148 5.32 4.74 13.92
CA ASP A 148 5.01 5.62 15.05
C ASP A 148 3.51 5.57 15.39
N PRO A 149 3.11 5.05 16.57
CA PRO A 149 1.71 4.97 16.95
C PRO A 149 1.03 6.33 17.10
N SER A 150 1.79 7.37 17.47
CA SER A 150 1.26 8.73 17.62
C SER A 150 0.77 9.33 16.29
N GLN A 151 1.16 8.74 15.16
CA GLN A 151 0.78 9.20 13.82
C GLN A 151 -0.41 8.42 13.24
N ILE A 152 -0.94 7.39 13.92
CA ILE A 152 -2.03 6.55 13.41
C ILE A 152 -3.24 7.39 12.99
N GLU A 153 -3.73 8.25 13.88
CA GLU A 153 -4.91 9.10 13.59
C GLU A 153 -4.65 10.14 12.50
N LYS A 154 -3.41 10.61 12.39
CA LYS A 154 -3.01 11.48 11.28
C LYS A 154 -3.03 10.73 9.95
N MET A 155 -2.60 9.47 9.92
CA MET A 155 -2.65 8.63 8.72
C MET A 155 -4.09 8.25 8.35
N ARG A 156 -4.93 7.91 9.34
CA ARG A 156 -6.37 7.69 9.16
C ARG A 156 -7.03 8.92 8.51
N SER A 157 -6.81 10.09 9.10
CA SER A 157 -7.31 11.37 8.56
C SER A 157 -6.82 11.67 7.14
N ALA A 158 -5.56 11.34 6.83
CA ALA A 158 -5.01 11.52 5.49
C ALA A 158 -5.64 10.56 4.48
N PHE A 159 -5.88 9.30 4.89
CA PHE A 159 -6.58 8.31 4.10
C PHE A 159 -8.02 8.75 3.78
N GLU A 160 -8.80 9.18 4.78
CA GLU A 160 -10.17 9.68 4.59
C GLU A 160 -10.25 10.87 3.64
N LYS A 161 -9.29 11.81 3.76
CA LYS A 161 -9.17 12.93 2.81
C LYS A 161 -8.87 12.43 1.40
N GLY A 162 -7.96 11.46 1.26
CA GLY A 162 -7.65 10.80 0.00
C GLY A 162 -8.89 10.15 -0.64
N PHE A 163 -9.67 9.42 0.16
CA PHE A 163 -10.88 8.75 -0.29
C PHE A 163 -11.95 9.73 -0.78
N LYS A 164 -12.20 10.82 -0.03
CA LYS A 164 -13.12 11.90 -0.46
C LYS A 164 -12.66 12.58 -1.75
N MET A 165 -11.36 12.76 -1.94
CA MET A 165 -10.83 13.28 -3.21
C MET A 165 -11.08 12.30 -4.36
N ALA A 166 -10.97 11.00 -4.13
CA ALA A 166 -11.28 9.97 -5.12
C ALA A 166 -12.79 9.95 -5.48
N GLU A 167 -13.70 10.05 -4.51
CA GLU A 167 -15.15 10.20 -4.77
C GLU A 167 -15.45 11.43 -5.63
N LYS A 168 -14.83 12.57 -5.30
CA LYS A 168 -14.99 13.79 -6.11
C LYS A 168 -14.49 13.61 -7.54
N LYS A 169 -13.40 12.88 -7.75
CA LYS A 169 -12.86 12.57 -9.09
C LYS A 169 -13.71 11.56 -9.85
N TRP A 170 -14.32 10.63 -9.14
CA TRP A 170 -15.24 9.63 -9.68
C TRP A 170 -16.57 10.25 -10.12
N GLY A 171 -17.00 11.34 -9.47
CA GLY A 171 -18.26 12.04 -9.77
C GLY A 171 -19.42 11.62 -8.87
N GLY A 172 -19.14 10.99 -7.73
CA GLY A 172 -20.12 10.48 -6.78
C GLY A 172 -19.50 9.48 -5.81
N SER A 173 -20.33 8.66 -5.18
CA SER A 173 -19.86 7.56 -4.34
C SER A 173 -19.05 6.56 -5.16
N LEU A 174 -17.90 6.15 -4.62
CA LEU A 174 -17.09 5.08 -5.22
C LEU A 174 -17.85 3.74 -5.17
N PRO A 175 -17.56 2.80 -6.10
CA PRO A 175 -18.21 1.48 -6.13
C PRO A 175 -18.06 0.70 -4.81
N ASP A 176 -18.96 -0.25 -4.56
CA ASP A 176 -19.03 -1.04 -3.32
C ASP A 176 -17.69 -1.66 -2.89
N ILE A 177 -16.88 -2.12 -3.84
CA ILE A 177 -15.55 -2.70 -3.52
C ILE A 177 -14.60 -1.67 -2.90
N SER A 178 -14.67 -0.41 -3.33
CA SER A 178 -13.91 0.69 -2.76
C SER A 178 -14.39 1.02 -1.35
N GLN A 179 -15.70 0.97 -1.10
CA GLN A 179 -16.27 1.15 0.25
C GLN A 179 -15.83 0.04 1.19
N LYS A 180 -15.88 -1.23 0.75
CA LYS A 180 -15.34 -2.36 1.53
C LYS A 180 -13.85 -2.21 1.83
N THR A 181 -13.09 -1.64 0.89
CA THR A 181 -11.66 -1.33 1.09
C THR A 181 -11.48 -0.21 2.10
N TYR A 182 -12.34 0.81 2.09
CA TYR A 182 -12.35 1.87 3.09
C TYR A 182 -12.58 1.30 4.50
N ASP A 183 -13.61 0.48 4.67
CA ASP A 183 -13.92 -0.16 5.95
C ASP A 183 -12.77 -1.02 6.45
N ALA A 184 -12.15 -1.80 5.56
CA ALA A 184 -11.00 -2.64 5.90
C ALA A 184 -9.78 -1.81 6.33
N VAL A 185 -9.53 -0.65 5.71
CA VAL A 185 -8.46 0.26 6.11
C VAL A 185 -8.76 0.92 7.46
N GLN A 186 -9.99 1.39 7.69
CA GLN A 186 -10.39 1.97 8.97
C GLN A 186 -10.21 0.95 10.11
N LYS A 187 -10.69 -0.29 9.90
CA LYS A 187 -10.46 -1.39 10.84
C LYS A 187 -8.97 -1.64 11.06
N GLY A 188 -8.15 -1.57 10.02
CA GLY A 188 -6.69 -1.70 10.15
C GLY A 188 -6.08 -0.61 11.03
N PHE A 189 -6.53 0.64 10.91
CA PHE A 189 -6.11 1.72 11.81
C PHE A 189 -6.58 1.49 13.25
N ASP A 190 -7.81 0.99 13.46
CA ASP A 190 -8.30 0.64 14.79
C ASP A 190 -7.48 -0.48 15.44
N ASP A 191 -7.15 -1.53 14.68
CA ASP A 191 -6.34 -2.63 15.15
C ASP A 191 -4.93 -2.15 15.52
N MET A 192 -4.30 -1.30 14.69
CA MET A 192 -3.00 -0.68 15.01
C MET A 192 -3.06 0.21 16.25
N ALA A 193 -4.13 0.97 16.44
CA ALA A 193 -4.32 1.81 17.63
C ALA A 193 -4.46 0.95 18.89
N LYS A 194 -5.26 -0.11 18.83
CA LYS A 194 -5.45 -1.08 19.92
C LYS A 194 -4.14 -1.79 20.28
N GLU A 195 -3.38 -2.26 19.28
CA GLU A 195 -2.06 -2.87 19.47
C GLU A 195 -1.07 -1.92 20.15
N ALA A 196 -1.19 -0.62 19.87
CA ALA A 196 -0.37 0.41 20.51
C ALA A 196 -0.88 0.87 21.88
N GLY A 197 -2.00 0.33 22.38
CA GLY A 197 -2.61 0.76 23.64
C GLY A 197 -3.24 2.15 23.60
N LEU A 198 -3.55 2.67 22.40
CA LEU A 198 -4.28 3.92 22.22
C LEU A 198 -5.78 3.63 22.36
N THR A 199 -6.49 4.46 23.14
CA THR A 199 -7.95 4.41 23.18
C THR A 199 -8.49 4.92 21.86
N VAL A 200 -9.14 4.05 21.10
CA VAL A 200 -9.94 4.45 19.93
C VAL A 200 -11.17 5.13 20.50
N GLU A 201 -11.30 6.45 20.32
CA GLU A 201 -12.54 7.15 20.67
C GLU A 201 -13.61 6.74 19.63
N ASP A 202 -14.66 6.07 20.09
CA ASP A 202 -15.85 5.67 19.33
C ASP A 202 -16.66 6.88 18.82
#